data_AF-A0A1Z9UIF3-F1
#
_entry.id   AF-A0A1Z9UIF3-F1
#
_cell.length_a   1.000
_cell.length_b   1.000
_cell.length_c   1.000
_cell.angle_alpha   90.00
_cell.angle_beta   90.00
_cell.angle_gamma   90.00
#
_symmetry.space_group_name_H-M   'P 1'
#
loop_
_entity.id
_entity.type
_entity.pdbx_description
1 polymer ?
#
loop_
_entity_poly.entity_id
_entity_poly.type
_entity_poly.pdbx_seq_one_letter_code
_entity_poly.pdbx_strand_id
1 'polypeptide(L)'
;MEFKKEKQDKKPTVFLVQENPYINVLSAQEYGDIVLLFESGQQIMFSPQPAIKKLRRKLKDFDDNDYLLMMGDPAAMGIACCIASDMNRGRFKILKWDKIQKKYYSVSININEKGEIDEQDKL
;
A
#
# COMPACT_ATOMS: atom_id res chain seq x y z
N MET A 1 -11.58 6.20 38.09
CA MET A 1 -10.97 5.10 37.32
C MET A 1 -11.19 5.40 35.86
N GLU A 2 -10.16 5.83 35.14
CA GLU A 2 -10.26 6.07 33.69
C GLU A 2 -10.18 4.74 32.96
N PHE A 3 -11.26 4.36 32.29
CA PHE A 3 -11.25 3.26 31.34
C PHE A 3 -10.43 3.71 30.12
N LYS A 4 -9.17 3.28 30.03
CA LYS A 4 -8.44 3.31 28.77
C LYS A 4 -9.21 2.42 27.78
N LYS A 5 -9.86 3.02 26.78
CA LYS A 5 -10.35 2.27 25.63
C LYS A 5 -9.15 1.57 25.00
N GLU A 6 -9.11 0.25 25.10
CA GLU A 6 -8.21 -0.55 24.27
C GLU A 6 -8.51 -0.20 22.81
N LYS A 7 -7.50 0.27 22.08
CA LYS A 7 -7.63 0.48 20.64
C LYS A 7 -7.88 -0.90 20.05
N GLN A 8 -9.10 -1.12 19.57
CA GLN A 8 -9.43 -2.31 18.82
C GLN A 8 -8.53 -2.35 17.58
N ASP A 9 -7.70 -3.40 17.46
CA ASP A 9 -6.72 -3.50 16.39
C ASP A 9 -7.42 -3.43 15.04
N LYS A 10 -7.11 -2.37 14.28
CA LYS A 10 -7.61 -2.18 12.92
C LYS A 10 -7.07 -3.33 12.07
N LYS A 11 -7.97 -4.08 11.45
CA LYS A 11 -7.58 -5.13 10.50
C LYS A 11 -6.78 -4.48 9.35
N PRO A 12 -5.59 -5.02 8.99
CA PRO A 12 -4.79 -4.50 7.90
C PRO A 12 -5.55 -4.48 6.56
N THR A 13 -5.25 -3.48 5.73
CA THR A 13 -5.77 -3.35 4.37
C THR A 13 -4.65 -3.47 3.33
N VAL A 14 -4.90 -4.20 2.25
CA VAL A 14 -4.03 -4.28 1.07
C VAL A 14 -4.63 -3.42 -0.03
N PHE A 15 -4.05 -2.24 -0.24
CA PHE A 15 -4.47 -1.31 -1.28
C PHE A 15 -3.86 -1.69 -2.63
N LEU A 16 -4.70 -2.06 -3.59
CA LEU A 16 -4.30 -2.66 -4.86
C LEU A 16 -4.40 -1.66 -6.01
N VAL A 17 -3.28 -1.44 -6.70
CA VAL A 17 -3.23 -0.91 -8.07
C VAL A 17 -3.11 -2.09 -9.02
N GLN A 18 -4.08 -2.26 -9.92
CA GLN A 18 -4.10 -3.34 -10.89
C GLN A 18 -4.60 -2.84 -12.25
N GLU A 19 -3.75 -2.94 -13.28
CA GLU A 19 -4.16 -2.66 -14.67
C GLU A 19 -4.84 -3.87 -15.33
N ASN A 20 -4.25 -5.07 -15.18
CA ASN A 20 -4.79 -6.30 -15.74
C ASN A 20 -5.57 -7.10 -14.69
N PRO A 21 -6.92 -7.12 -14.72
CA PRO A 21 -7.75 -7.81 -13.73
C PRO A 21 -7.61 -9.33 -13.76
N TYR A 22 -7.01 -9.91 -14.82
CA TYR A 22 -6.80 -11.35 -14.93
C TYR A 22 -5.58 -11.86 -14.16
N ILE A 23 -4.74 -10.96 -13.63
CA ILE A 23 -3.63 -11.36 -12.75
C ILE A 23 -4.20 -11.71 -11.37
N ASN A 24 -3.98 -12.96 -10.93
CA ASN A 24 -4.43 -13.40 -9.62
C ASN A 24 -3.58 -12.78 -8.50
N VAL A 25 -4.25 -12.13 -7.55
CA VAL A 25 -3.67 -11.46 -6.39
C VAL A 25 -4.30 -11.92 -5.07
N LEU A 26 -5.11 -12.99 -5.10
CA LEU A 26 -5.85 -13.49 -3.94
C LEU A 26 -4.93 -13.93 -2.79
N SER A 27 -3.73 -14.42 -3.09
CA SER A 27 -2.74 -14.76 -2.05
C SER A 27 -2.30 -13.54 -1.22
N ALA A 28 -2.56 -12.31 -1.68
CA ALA A 28 -2.31 -11.11 -0.87
C ALA A 28 -3.32 -10.93 0.26
N GLN A 29 -4.46 -11.64 0.27
CA GLN A 29 -5.45 -11.58 1.35
C GLN A 29 -4.88 -12.07 2.69
N GLU A 30 -3.79 -12.84 2.67
CA GLU A 30 -3.03 -13.21 3.87
C GLU A 30 -2.52 -11.99 4.66
N TYR A 31 -2.36 -10.85 4.00
CA TYR A 31 -1.84 -9.60 4.59
C TYR A 31 -2.94 -8.63 5.01
N GLY A 32 -4.20 -8.83 4.62
CA GLY A 32 -5.29 -7.90 4.89
C GLY A 32 -6.41 -7.91 3.86
N ASP A 33 -7.44 -7.10 4.09
CA ASP A 33 -8.54 -6.96 3.14
C ASP A 33 -8.10 -6.19 1.89
N ILE A 34 -8.35 -6.77 0.71
CA ILE A 34 -7.94 -6.15 -0.55
C ILE A 34 -8.94 -5.05 -0.94
N VAL A 35 -8.41 -3.83 -1.14
CA VAL A 35 -9.18 -2.67 -1.60
C VAL A 35 -8.56 -2.15 -2.90
N LEU A 36 -9.32 -2.20 -4.00
CA LEU A 36 -8.89 -1.65 -5.28
C LEU A 36 -8.80 -0.12 -5.20
N LEU A 37 -7.67 0.45 -5.62
CA LEU A 37 -7.44 1.88 -5.68
C LEU A 37 -8.07 2.51 -6.93
N PHE A 38 -8.01 1.82 -8.06
CA PHE A 38 -8.59 2.24 -9.34
C PHE A 38 -9.69 1.29 -9.81
N GLU A 39 -10.67 1.82 -10.52
CA GLU A 39 -11.64 1.02 -11.25
C GLU A 39 -10.96 0.44 -12.52
N SER A 40 -11.33 -0.78 -12.92
CA SER A 40 -10.74 -1.43 -14.10
C SER A 40 -10.89 -0.56 -15.34
N GLY A 41 -9.81 -0.36 -16.10
CA GLY A 41 -9.79 0.45 -17.32
C GLY A 41 -9.70 1.97 -17.11
N GLN A 42 -9.60 2.47 -15.87
CA GLN A 42 -9.31 3.89 -15.65
C GLN A 42 -7.82 4.18 -15.81
N GLN A 43 -7.46 4.83 -16.92
CA GLN A 43 -6.14 5.42 -17.11
C GLN A 43 -6.08 6.80 -16.48
N ILE A 44 -5.04 7.06 -15.69
CA ILE A 44 -4.82 8.34 -15.01
C ILE A 44 -4.68 9.50 -16.01
N MET A 45 -4.23 9.19 -17.24
CA MET A 45 -4.03 10.14 -18.33
C MET A 45 -5.26 11.01 -18.62
N PHE A 46 -6.47 10.46 -18.51
CA PHE A 46 -7.69 11.15 -18.95
C PHE A 46 -8.28 12.09 -17.88
N SER A 47 -7.96 11.91 -16.59
CA SER A 47 -8.52 12.71 -15.50
C SER A 47 -7.68 12.61 -14.21
N PRO A 48 -6.47 13.19 -14.19
CA PRO A 48 -5.54 12.99 -13.09
C PRO A 48 -6.04 13.55 -11.75
N GLN A 49 -6.63 14.75 -11.70
CA GLN A 49 -7.05 15.38 -10.44
C GLN A 49 -8.25 14.67 -9.78
N PRO A 50 -9.32 14.30 -10.50
CA PRO A 50 -10.39 13.49 -9.93
C PRO A 50 -9.90 12.13 -9.41
N ALA A 51 -9.01 11.46 -10.15
CA ALA A 51 -8.41 10.20 -9.74
C ALA A 51 -7.61 10.36 -8.44
N ILE A 52 -6.72 11.36 -8.36
CA ILE A 52 -5.95 11.70 -7.15
C ILE A 52 -6.88 11.99 -5.97
N LYS A 53 -7.96 12.76 -6.17
CA LYS A 53 -8.93 13.06 -5.10
C LYS A 53 -9.62 11.79 -4.58
N LYS A 54 -9.97 10.83 -5.45
CA LYS A 54 -10.51 9.53 -5.05
C LYS A 54 -9.47 8.73 -4.25
N LEU A 55 -8.21 8.67 -4.71
CA LEU A 55 -7.14 7.95 -4.03
C LEU A 55 -6.86 8.50 -2.63
N ARG A 56 -6.75 9.84 -2.48
CA ARG A 56 -6.55 10.47 -1.16
C ARG A 56 -7.68 10.13 -0.19
N ARG A 57 -8.92 9.95 -0.68
CA ARG A 57 -10.04 9.51 0.17
C ARG A 57 -9.91 8.05 0.59
N LYS A 58 -9.48 7.16 -0.32
CA LYS A 58 -9.29 5.74 -0.03
C LYS A 58 -8.12 5.50 0.95
N LEU A 59 -7.04 6.27 0.80
CA LEU A 59 -5.82 6.15 1.60
C LEU A 59 -5.80 7.07 2.83
N LYS A 60 -6.89 7.78 3.14
CA LYS A 60 -6.89 8.84 4.18
C LYS A 60 -6.47 8.35 5.58
N ASP A 61 -6.76 7.08 5.88
CA ASP A 61 -6.47 6.43 7.15
C ASP A 61 -5.36 5.38 7.01
N PHE A 62 -4.52 5.47 5.95
CA PHE A 62 -3.41 4.55 5.73
C PHE A 62 -2.40 4.66 6.87
N ASP A 63 -1.99 3.53 7.44
CA ASP A 63 -1.05 3.47 8.55
C ASP A 63 0.00 2.34 8.40
N ASP A 64 0.84 2.17 9.43
CA ASP A 64 1.95 1.21 9.44
C ASP A 64 1.50 -0.27 9.38
N ASN A 65 0.20 -0.57 9.54
CA ASN A 65 -0.34 -1.92 9.39
C ASN A 65 -0.71 -2.23 7.93
N ASP A 66 -1.01 -1.22 7.12
CA ASP A 66 -1.50 -1.38 5.77
C ASP A 66 -0.39 -1.66 4.75
N TYR A 67 -0.78 -2.14 3.57
CA TYR A 67 0.12 -2.53 2.50
C TYR A 67 -0.33 -1.95 1.15
N LEU A 68 0.63 -1.66 0.29
CA LEU A 68 0.42 -1.40 -1.13
C LEU A 68 0.76 -2.65 -1.94
N LEU A 69 -0.12 -3.01 -2.88
CA LEU A 69 0.13 -4.03 -3.90
C LEU A 69 0.03 -3.37 -5.28
N MET A 70 1.13 -3.39 -6.01
CA MET A 70 1.34 -2.52 -7.18
C MET A 70 1.57 -3.37 -8.43
N MET A 71 0.61 -3.33 -9.36
CA MET A 71 0.65 -4.11 -10.60
C MET A 71 0.09 -3.29 -11.78
N GLY A 72 0.87 -3.10 -12.85
CA GLY A 72 0.39 -2.44 -14.09
C GLY A 72 0.98 -1.05 -14.32
N ASP A 73 0.14 -0.02 -14.37
CA ASP A 73 0.49 1.36 -14.77
C ASP A 73 1.53 2.03 -13.83
N PRO A 74 2.75 2.35 -14.33
CA PRO A 74 3.79 3.02 -13.54
C PRO A 74 3.39 4.36 -12.94
N ALA A 75 2.59 5.17 -13.64
CA ALA A 75 2.14 6.45 -13.13
C ALA A 75 1.16 6.27 -11.96
N ALA A 76 0.28 5.28 -12.07
CA ALA A 76 -0.65 4.92 -11.00
C ALA A 76 0.05 4.41 -9.74
N MET A 77 1.03 3.54 -9.94
CA MET A 77 1.86 3.04 -8.85
C MET A 77 2.62 4.19 -8.17
N GLY A 78 3.25 5.08 -8.94
CA GLY A 78 3.95 6.25 -8.39
C GLY A 78 3.05 7.15 -7.54
N ILE A 79 1.87 7.52 -8.06
CA ILE A 79 0.92 8.38 -7.36
C ILE A 79 0.42 7.71 -6.06
N ALA A 80 0.10 6.43 -6.08
CA ALA A 80 -0.35 5.72 -4.89
C ALA A 80 0.75 5.65 -3.80
N CYS A 81 2.02 5.42 -4.18
CA CYS A 81 3.14 5.54 -3.24
C CYS A 81 3.26 6.94 -2.63
N CYS A 82 3.20 7.99 -3.46
CA CYS A 82 3.29 9.37 -2.98
C CYS A 82 2.17 9.71 -1.99
N ILE A 83 0.93 9.30 -2.28
CA ILE A 83 -0.21 9.56 -1.40
C ILE A 83 -0.10 8.75 -0.11
N ALA A 84 0.23 7.46 -0.16
CA ALA A 84 0.40 6.64 1.05
C ALA A 84 1.50 7.21 1.96
N SER A 85 2.61 7.63 1.35
CA SER A 85 3.72 8.30 2.04
C SER A 85 3.28 9.62 2.69
N ASP A 86 2.52 10.47 2.00
CA ASP A 86 1.94 11.71 2.55
C ASP A 86 1.02 11.42 3.76
N MET A 87 0.17 10.40 3.65
CA MET A 87 -0.78 10.01 4.70
C MET A 87 -0.08 9.46 5.95
N ASN A 88 1.05 8.76 5.78
CA ASN A 88 1.76 8.09 6.86
C ASN A 88 3.20 8.61 7.06
N ARG A 89 3.40 9.92 6.86
CA ARG A 89 4.62 10.65 7.24
C ARG A 89 5.90 10.01 6.72
N GLY A 90 5.88 9.65 5.44
CA GLY A 90 7.02 9.05 4.77
C GLY A 90 7.05 7.52 4.78
N ARG A 91 6.22 6.86 5.60
CA ARG A 91 6.27 5.42 5.83
C ARG A 91 5.18 4.67 5.06
N PHE A 92 5.51 3.54 4.46
CA PHE A 92 4.55 2.61 3.86
C PHE A 92 5.19 1.24 3.63
N LYS A 93 4.36 0.21 3.42
CA LYS A 93 4.82 -1.14 3.06
C LYS A 93 4.36 -1.49 1.65
N ILE A 94 5.23 -2.14 0.87
CA ILE A 94 4.88 -2.73 -0.44
C ILE A 94 4.96 -4.26 -0.35
N LEU A 95 3.97 -4.95 -0.90
CA LEU A 95 4.04 -6.39 -1.14
C LEU A 95 4.75 -6.68 -2.45
N LYS A 96 5.97 -7.22 -2.36
CA LYS A 96 6.77 -7.65 -3.51
C LYS A 96 6.57 -9.13 -3.77
N TRP A 97 6.13 -9.49 -4.97
CA TRP A 97 5.98 -10.88 -5.38
C TRP A 97 7.34 -11.53 -5.69
N ASP A 98 7.63 -12.65 -5.05
CA ASP A 98 8.72 -13.54 -5.41
C ASP A 98 8.19 -14.67 -6.29
N LYS A 99 8.70 -14.75 -7.52
CA LYS A 99 8.26 -15.74 -8.51
C LYS A 99 8.73 -17.17 -8.22
N ILE A 100 9.85 -17.34 -7.51
CA ILE A 100 10.45 -18.64 -7.19
C ILE A 100 9.71 -19.23 -5.99
N GLN A 101 9.61 -18.44 -4.92
CA GLN A 101 8.96 -18.86 -3.67
C GLN A 101 7.43 -18.79 -3.76
N LYS A 102 6.90 -18.15 -4.81
CA LYS A 102 5.47 -17.94 -5.04
C LYS A 102 4.76 -17.33 -3.83
N LYS A 103 5.39 -16.33 -3.22
CA LYS A 103 4.83 -15.59 -2.08
C LYS A 103 5.15 -14.12 -2.16
N TYR A 104 4.38 -13.33 -1.43
CA TYR A 104 4.70 -11.93 -1.19
C TYR A 104 5.73 -11.80 -0.08
N TYR A 105 6.58 -10.78 -0.19
CA TYR A 105 7.40 -10.27 0.90
C TYR A 105 6.98 -8.82 1.17
N SER A 106 6.79 -8.48 2.45
CA SER A 106 6.58 -7.10 2.87
C SER A 106 7.90 -6.36 2.86
N VAL A 107 7.96 -5.27 2.10
CA VAL A 107 9.09 -4.33 2.12
C VAL A 107 8.63 -3.06 2.80
N SER A 108 9.17 -2.80 4.00
CA SER A 108 8.94 -1.55 4.73
C SER A 108 9.81 -0.44 4.16
N ILE A 109 9.22 0.74 3.95
CA ILE A 109 9.89 1.89 3.36
C ILE A 109 9.61 3.09 4.26
N ASN A 110 10.67 3.85 4.57
CA ASN A 110 10.59 5.17 5.17
C ASN A 110 11.43 6.15 4.35
N ILE A 111 10.79 7.04 3.59
CA ILE A 111 11.52 7.96 2.70
C ILE A 111 12.31 9.05 3.44
N ASN A 112 12.07 9.20 4.74
CA ASN A 112 12.79 10.16 5.59
C ASN A 112 14.01 9.54 6.27
N GLU A 113 14.16 8.21 6.19
CA GLU A 113 15.28 7.48 6.77
C GLU A 113 16.54 7.71 5.94
N LYS A 114 17.64 8.06 6.61
CA LYS A 114 18.90 8.45 5.97
C LYS A 114 19.88 7.28 5.79
N GLY A 115 19.42 6.05 6.00
CA GLY A 115 20.23 4.84 5.82
C GLY A 115 21.26 4.62 6.93
N GLU A 116 20.99 5.06 8.15
CA GLU A 116 21.69 4.53 9.32
C GLU A 116 21.25 3.07 9.46
N ILE A 117 22.11 2.14 9.02
CA ILE A 117 21.84 0.71 9.14
C ILE A 117 21.95 0.39 10.63
N ASP A 118 20.81 0.26 11.31
CA ASP A 118 20.81 -0.30 12.65
C ASP A 118 21.39 -1.71 12.55
N GLU A 119 22.38 -2.05 13.39
CA GLU A 119 23.06 -3.35 13.33
C GLU A 119 22.09 -4.54 13.47
N GLN A 120 20.87 -4.29 13.95
CA GLN A 120 19.78 -5.27 14.09
C GLN A 120 19.11 -5.65 12.74
N ASP A 121 19.27 -4.84 11.68
CA ASP A 121 18.75 -5.13 10.34
C ASP A 121 19.68 -6.01 9.49
N LYS A 122 20.84 -6.39 10.05
CA LYS A 122 21.71 -7.41 9.46
C LYS A 122 21.17 -8.80 9.83
N LEU A 123 20.24 -9.30 9.03
CA LEU A 123 19.91 -10.73 8.98
C LEU A 123 21.08 -11.55 8.43
#